data_AF-A5ATZ7-F1
#
_entry.id   AF-A5ATZ7-F1
#
_cell.length_a   1.000
_cell.length_b   1.000
_cell.length_c   1.000
_cell.angle_alpha   90.00
_cell.angle_beta   90.00
_cell.angle_gamma   90.00
#
_symmetry.space_group_name_H-M   'P 1'
#
loop_
_entity.id
_entity.type
_entity.pdbx_description
1 polymer ?
#
loop_
_entity_poly.entity_id
_entity_poly.type
_entity_poly.pdbx_seq_one_letter_code
_entity_poly.pdbx_strand_id
1 'polypeptide(L)'
;MFGISSAKFDVVKFNGSGNFGLWQRRVKDLLVQQGMVKALYEKQPEGMDDMDWKDLEAKVEATIRLCLVDDVMYHVMDEESPTTIWLKLESRYMSMSLTNKLYLK
;
A
#
# COMPACT_ATOMS: atom_id res chain seq x y z
N MET A 1 15.36 -8.68 -28.78
CA MET A 1 15.22 -7.96 -27.49
C MET A 1 13.74 -7.65 -27.33
N PHE A 2 12.97 -8.52 -26.66
CA PHE A 2 11.55 -8.25 -26.42
C PHE A 2 11.47 -7.30 -25.24
N GLY A 3 11.13 -6.03 -25.50
CA GLY A 3 10.81 -5.08 -24.45
C GLY A 3 9.56 -5.58 -23.73
N ILE A 4 9.72 -6.00 -22.47
CA ILE A 4 8.59 -6.19 -21.58
C ILE A 4 7.99 -4.80 -21.40
N SER A 5 6.91 -4.52 -22.10
CA SER A 5 6.05 -3.38 -21.80
C SER A 5 5.63 -3.52 -20.34
N SER A 6 6.19 -2.69 -19.46
CA SER A 6 5.65 -2.53 -18.11
C SER A 6 4.23 -2.02 -18.27
N ALA A 7 3.26 -2.92 -18.21
CA ALA A 7 1.87 -2.55 -18.10
C ALA A 7 1.77 -1.71 -16.83
N LYS A 8 1.59 -0.39 -16.98
CA LYS A 8 1.28 0.50 -15.87
C LYS A 8 -0.09 0.07 -15.36
N PHE A 9 -0.10 -0.73 -14.30
CA PHE A 9 -1.33 -1.04 -13.60
C PHE A 9 -1.75 0.23 -12.86
N ASP A 10 -2.71 0.95 -13.44
CA ASP A 10 -3.35 2.07 -12.76
C ASP A 10 -4.23 1.52 -11.65
N VAL A 11 -3.67 1.45 -10.44
CA VAL A 11 -4.46 1.25 -9.22
C VAL A 11 -5.26 2.52 -9.00
N VAL A 12 -6.58 2.41 -9.09
CA VAL A 12 -7.49 3.52 -8.75
C VAL A 12 -7.18 3.99 -7.33
N LYS A 13 -6.93 5.29 -7.17
CA LYS A 13 -6.64 5.90 -5.88
C LYS A 13 -7.79 5.67 -4.90
N PHE A 14 -7.47 5.36 -3.65
CA PHE A 14 -8.47 5.21 -2.61
C PHE A 14 -8.88 6.58 -2.08
N ASN A 15 -10.19 6.82 -2.06
CA ASN A 15 -10.78 8.08 -1.63
C ASN A 15 -11.40 8.03 -0.22
N GLY A 16 -11.15 6.95 0.54
CA GLY A 16 -11.72 6.77 1.88
C GLY A 16 -13.09 6.09 1.90
N SER A 17 -13.66 5.79 0.73
CA SER A 17 -14.99 5.17 0.59
C SER A 17 -14.97 3.91 -0.29
N GLY A 18 -15.99 3.08 -0.17
CA GLY A 18 -16.15 1.86 -0.97
C GLY A 18 -15.39 0.65 -0.41
N ASN A 19 -14.99 -0.27 -1.29
CA ASN A 19 -14.38 -1.54 -0.90
C ASN A 19 -12.86 -1.39 -0.66
N PHE A 20 -12.51 -1.02 0.57
CA PHE A 20 -11.12 -0.93 1.00
C PHE A 20 -10.35 -2.24 0.75
N GLY A 21 -10.94 -3.40 1.04
CA GLY A 21 -10.28 -4.70 0.83
C GLY A 21 -9.87 -4.97 -0.63
N LEU A 22 -10.67 -4.50 -1.60
CA LEU A 22 -10.31 -4.61 -3.02
C LEU A 22 -9.16 -3.66 -3.40
N TRP A 23 -9.21 -2.41 -2.95
CA TRP A 23 -8.10 -1.47 -3.16
C TRP A 23 -6.81 -2.02 -2.53
N GLN A 24 -6.92 -2.50 -1.30
CA GLN A 24 -5.84 -3.08 -0.54
C GLN A 24 -5.18 -4.24 -1.29
N ARG A 25 -5.99 -5.16 -1.85
CA ARG A 25 -5.50 -6.28 -2.65
C ARG A 25 -4.72 -5.80 -3.87
N ARG A 26 -5.23 -4.79 -4.59
CA ARG A 26 -4.57 -4.23 -5.78
C ARG A 26 -3.23 -3.56 -5.46
N VAL A 27 -3.13 -2.82 -4.36
CA VAL A 27 -1.85 -2.24 -3.92
C VAL A 27 -0.84 -3.33 -3.55
N LYS A 28 -1.27 -4.39 -2.85
CA LYS A 28 -0.39 -5.54 -2.56
C LYS A 28 0.12 -6.20 -3.85
N ASP A 29 -0.78 -6.47 -4.80
CA ASP A 29 -0.40 -7.09 -6.08
C ASP A 29 0.57 -6.19 -6.88
N LEU A 30 0.39 -4.86 -6.84
CA LEU A 30 1.34 -3.89 -7.42
C LEU A 30 2.73 -3.97 -6.76
N LEU A 31 2.80 -4.02 -5.43
CA LEU A 31 4.07 -4.15 -4.71
C LEU A 31 4.76 -5.50 -4.98
N VAL A 32 4.00 -6.58 -5.15
CA VAL A 32 4.53 -7.89 -5.57
C VAL A 32 5.15 -7.79 -6.96
N GLN A 33 4.44 -7.17 -7.91
CA GLN A 33 4.94 -7.00 -9.28
C GLN A 33 6.23 -6.16 -9.32
N GLN A 34 6.37 -5.20 -8.41
CA GLN A 34 7.57 -4.36 -8.29
C GLN A 34 8.68 -5.01 -7.44
N GLY A 35 8.43 -6.17 -6.83
CA GLY A 35 9.41 -6.88 -6.00
C GLY A 35 9.62 -6.27 -4.61
N MET A 36 8.71 -5.44 -4.13
CA MET A 36 8.87 -4.65 -2.90
C MET A 36 7.98 -5.10 -1.74
N VAL A 37 7.10 -6.09 -1.95
CA VAL A 37 6.11 -6.52 -0.95
C VAL A 37 6.70 -6.93 0.41
N LYS A 38 7.96 -7.39 0.43
CA LYS A 38 8.63 -7.81 1.67
C LYS A 38 8.82 -6.65 2.65
N ALA A 39 9.16 -5.46 2.16
CA ALA A 39 9.31 -4.26 3.00
C ALA A 39 7.99 -3.78 3.64
N LEU A 40 6.85 -4.37 3.26
CA LEU A 40 5.56 -4.08 3.89
C LEU A 40 5.27 -4.95 5.13
N TYR A 41 5.89 -6.14 5.25
CA TYR A 41 5.52 -7.14 6.27
C TYR A 41 6.70 -7.77 7.00
N GLU A 42 7.88 -7.75 6.40
CA GLU A 42 9.08 -8.40 6.92
C GLU A 42 10.03 -7.36 7.51
N LYS A 43 10.95 -7.83 8.35
CA LYS A 43 12.11 -7.04 8.75
C LYS A 43 13.18 -7.13 7.66
N GLN A 44 14.14 -6.22 7.71
CA GLN A 44 15.33 -6.27 6.87
C GLN A 44 15.96 -7.68 6.92
N PRO A 45 16.15 -8.34 5.76
CA PRO A 45 16.81 -9.63 5.69
C PRO A 45 18.26 -9.56 6.15
N GLU A 46 18.75 -10.64 6.78
CA GLU A 46 20.17 -10.76 7.12
C GLU A 46 21.04 -10.67 5.87
N GLY A 47 22.05 -9.79 5.90
CA GLY A 47 22.97 -9.56 4.79
C GLY A 47 22.52 -8.54 3.75
N MET A 48 21.36 -7.92 3.92
CA MET A 48 20.94 -6.75 3.12
C MET A 48 21.56 -5.46 3.67
N ASP A 49 21.97 -4.55 2.79
CA ASP A 49 22.47 -3.23 3.19
C ASP A 49 21.36 -2.34 3.77
N ASP A 50 21.67 -1.57 4.81
CA ASP A 50 20.71 -0.72 5.51
C ASP A 50 20.15 0.39 4.62
N MET A 51 20.95 0.95 3.71
CA MET A 51 20.48 1.99 2.78
C MET A 51 19.58 1.36 1.71
N ASP A 52 19.95 0.20 1.17
CA ASP A 52 19.11 -0.52 0.22
C ASP A 52 17.75 -0.90 0.84
N TRP A 53 17.74 -1.29 2.12
CA TRP A 53 16.51 -1.58 2.84
C TRP A 53 15.64 -0.33 3.03
N LYS A 54 16.23 0.79 3.49
CA LYS A 54 15.52 2.06 3.64
C LYS A 54 14.96 2.57 2.31
N ASP A 55 15.70 2.39 1.22
CA ASP A 55 15.23 2.74 -0.12
C ASP A 55 14.03 1.89 -0.54
N LEU A 56 13.99 0.61 -0.18
CA LEU A 56 12.81 -0.23 -0.39
C LEU A 56 11.62 0.22 0.46
N GLU A 57 11.84 0.52 1.74
CA GLU A 57 10.78 1.05 2.62
C GLU A 57 10.21 2.35 2.04
N ALA A 58 11.07 3.32 1.69
CA ALA A 58 10.66 4.59 1.10
C ALA A 58 9.87 4.41 -0.22
N LYS A 59 10.25 3.44 -1.06
CA LYS A 59 9.50 3.12 -2.29
C LYS A 59 8.13 2.52 -1.99
N VAL A 60 8.01 1.65 -0.98
CA VAL A 60 6.71 1.11 -0.56
C VAL A 60 5.82 2.21 0.00
N GLU A 61 6.34 3.07 0.87
CA GLU A 61 5.60 4.23 1.40
C GLU A 61 5.10 5.14 0.29
N ALA A 62 5.98 5.54 -0.63
CA ALA A 62 5.64 6.38 -1.76
C ALA A 62 4.56 5.72 -2.62
N THR A 63 4.68 4.42 -2.90
CA THR A 63 3.68 3.68 -3.69
C THR A 63 2.32 3.67 -3.01
N ILE A 64 2.28 3.43 -1.70
CA ILE A 64 1.03 3.47 -0.93
C ILE A 64 0.41 4.86 -1.00
N ARG A 65 1.18 5.92 -0.69
CA ARG A 65 0.69 7.31 -0.71
C ARG A 65 0.21 7.74 -2.10
N LEU A 66 0.90 7.33 -3.16
CA LEU A 66 0.48 7.59 -4.55
C LEU A 66 -0.83 6.89 -4.92
N CYS A 67 -1.17 5.79 -4.24
CA CYS A 67 -2.44 5.09 -4.39
C CYS A 67 -3.57 5.69 -3.52
N LEU A 68 -3.36 6.85 -2.89
CA LEU A 68 -4.35 7.58 -2.10
C LEU A 68 -4.70 8.91 -2.78
N VAL A 69 -5.91 9.42 -2.50
CA VAL A 69 -6.23 10.83 -2.72
C VAL A 69 -5.74 11.66 -1.53
N ASP A 70 -5.60 12.96 -1.74
CA ASP A 70 -5.00 13.90 -0.77
C ASP A 70 -5.69 13.84 0.60
N ASP A 71 -7.04 13.82 0.64
CA ASP A 71 -7.83 13.73 1.87
C ASP A 71 -7.47 12.50 2.73
N VAL A 72 -7.19 11.36 2.10
CA VAL A 72 -6.78 10.15 2.81
C VAL A 72 -5.30 10.21 3.18
N MET A 73 -4.48 10.77 2.29
CA MET A 73 -3.04 10.94 2.50
C MET A 73 -2.74 11.78 3.74
N TYR A 74 -3.51 12.85 4.01
CA TYR A 74 -3.35 13.67 5.23
C TYR A 74 -3.41 12.86 6.53
N HIS A 75 -4.07 11.70 6.55
CA HIS A 75 -4.14 10.86 7.74
C HIS A 75 -2.88 10.03 7.99
N VAL A 76 -2.01 9.87 6.99
CA VAL A 76 -0.82 9.00 7.04
C VAL A 76 0.47 9.72 6.60
N MET A 77 0.41 11.04 6.36
CA MET A 77 1.53 11.79 5.77
C MET A 77 2.76 11.87 6.67
N ASP A 78 2.56 11.89 7.99
CA ASP A 78 3.63 11.99 8.99
C ASP A 78 4.19 10.61 9.39
N GLU A 79 3.68 9.53 8.82
CA GLU A 79 4.16 8.17 9.12
C GLU A 79 5.33 7.82 8.21
N GLU A 80 6.46 7.43 8.80
CA GLU A 80 7.74 7.11 8.11
C GLU A 80 8.03 5.59 8.09
N SER A 81 6.99 4.76 8.11
CA SER A 81 7.13 3.32 7.98
C SER A 81 6.03 2.73 7.11
N PRO A 82 6.35 1.85 6.14
CA PRO A 82 5.36 1.15 5.34
C PRO A 82 4.31 0.44 6.19
N THR A 83 4.77 -0.25 7.23
CA THR A 83 3.93 -1.04 8.14
C THR A 83 2.96 -0.14 8.90
N THR A 84 3.45 0.98 9.43
CA THR A 84 2.62 1.91 10.21
C THR A 84 1.55 2.57 9.33
N ILE A 85 1.91 3.04 8.12
CA ILE A 85 0.94 3.55 7.14
C ILE A 85 -0.13 2.49 6.86
N TRP A 86 0.29 1.26 6.60
CA TRP A 86 -0.60 0.16 6.23
C TRP A 86 -1.61 -0.17 7.34
N LEU A 87 -1.13 -0.35 8.57
CA LEU A 87 -1.97 -0.67 9.74
C LEU A 87 -2.94 0.46 10.07
N LYS A 88 -2.53 1.72 9.91
CA LYS A 88 -3.39 2.89 10.14
C LYS A 88 -4.54 2.94 9.15
N LEU A 89 -4.27 2.65 7.87
CA LEU A 89 -5.31 2.53 6.83
C LEU A 89 -6.25 1.35 7.12
N GLU A 90 -5.71 0.19 7.50
CA GLU A 90 -6.54 -0.96 7.90
C GLU A 90 -7.44 -0.62 9.08
N SER A 91 -6.90 -0.09 10.17
CA SER A 91 -7.67 0.28 11.37
C SER A 91 -8.84 1.22 11.03
N ARG A 92 -8.58 2.21 10.17
CA ARG A 92 -9.57 3.23 9.80
C ARG A 92 -10.64 2.72 8.84
N TYR A 93 -10.28 1.91 7.86
CA TYR A 93 -11.17 1.59 6.74
C TYR A 93 -11.61 0.12 6.67
N MET A 94 -10.90 -0.84 7.31
CA MET A 94 -11.39 -2.23 7.43
C MET A 94 -12.58 -2.33 8.36
N SER A 95 -12.57 -1.63 9.49
CA SER A 95 -13.69 -1.58 10.45
C SER A 95 -14.96 -1.06 9.78
N MET A 96 -14.85 -0.03 8.94
CA MET A 96 -15.96 0.48 8.13
C MET A 96 -16.38 -0.50 7.01
N SER A 97 -15.46 -1.26 6.42
CA SER A 97 -15.78 -2.23 5.36
C SER A 97 -16.60 -3.42 5.85
N LEU A 98 -16.37 -3.87 7.10
CA LEU A 98 -17.17 -4.92 7.74
C LEU A 98 -18.59 -4.42 8.02
N THR A 99 -18.72 -3.19 8.52
CA THR A 99 -20.01 -2.53 8.74
C THR A 99 -20.77 -2.33 7.43
N ASN A 100 -20.10 -1.86 6.36
CA ASN A 100 -20.73 -1.69 5.04
C ASN A 100 -21.17 -3.01 4.39
N LYS A 101 -20.52 -4.15 4.70
CA LYS A 101 -20.99 -5.48 4.27
C LYS A 101 -22.24 -5.94 5.02
N LEU A 102 -22.47 -5.48 6.25
CA LEU A 102 -23.64 -5.85 7.06
C LEU A 102 -24.89 -5.05 6.66
N TYR A 103 -24.74 -3.82 6.18
CA TYR A 103 -25.86 -2.96 5.78
C TYR A 103 -26.37 -3.15 4.34
N LEU A 104 -25.83 -4.10 3.59
CA LEU A 104 -26.30 -4.46 2.23
C LEU A 104 -27.20 -5.71 2.22
N LYS A 105 -28.02 -5.91 3.26
CA LYS A 105 -29.09 -6.92 3.29
C LYS A 105 -30.45 -6.29 3.09
#